data_AF-A0A1R3JAV1-F1
#
_entry.id   AF-A0A1R3JAV1-F1
#
_cell.length_a   1.000
_cell.length_b   1.000
_cell.length_c   1.000
_cell.angle_alpha   90.00
_cell.angle_beta   90.00
_cell.angle_gamma   90.00
#
_symmetry.space_group_name_H-M   'P 1'
#
loop_
_entity.id
_entity.type
_entity.pdbx_description
1 polymer ?
#
loop_
_entity_poly.entity_id
_entity_poly.type
_entity_poly.pdbx_seq_one_letter_code
_entity_poly.pdbx_strand_id
1 'polypeptide(L)'
;MLLLLQEITCSLTQHKLTEFRAKLQDFAAAAPSPQPHSSVTKTNGRVLYPIGYGADPSGVQDSADAILQAMNDAFQLQSGLEMLPGVADLGGVVIDLLGGSYKISKPLRFPASGGANVVVKGGSLRASDTFPGDRHLIEVWSPNSQVLEEKTYVVPTGFTNAKDQNTVGIYYEDITFQNILFDSSYRGGGIFIADSARIRINNCFFLHFTTEGILVQRGHETFISSCFLGQHSTTGGDKGEKSFSGTAIKLSSNDNGITDVVIFSAARGIEMGGQANIVTGVHCYNKATAFGGVGILVKSGASLTRIDNCYLDFTAIVMEDPVQVHVTNGLFLGDANVVLKSIKGQILGLNIVNNMFNGNARNMVPIIQLDGKFSSIDQVVIEKNNVNGMSLKSTVGKLMVTGNGTKWVADFSSILVFPDRINHFEYSFCMAAAAAGFPAHAVTNVSNNVVVIESDKVVNGVVSVAVDQ
;
A
#
# COMPACT_ATOMS: atom_id res chain seq x y z
N MET A 1 71.25 4.96 -13.75
CA MET A 1 69.92 4.96 -14.38
C MET A 1 69.00 5.76 -13.46
N LEU A 2 68.75 7.02 -13.81
CA LEU A 2 67.87 7.95 -13.08
C LEU A 2 66.40 7.53 -13.28
N LEU A 3 65.61 7.56 -12.22
CA LEU A 3 64.15 7.63 -12.31
C LEU A 3 63.67 8.74 -11.36
N LEU A 4 63.34 9.90 -11.96
CA LEU A 4 62.56 10.95 -11.35
C LEU A 4 61.11 10.47 -11.28
N LEU A 5 60.51 10.45 -10.08
CA LEU A 5 59.06 10.42 -9.92
C LEU A 5 58.58 11.86 -9.72
N GLN A 6 57.73 12.31 -10.64
CA GLN A 6 57.15 13.65 -10.67
C GLN A 6 55.76 13.58 -10.02
N GLU A 7 55.62 14.19 -8.83
CA GLU A 7 54.32 14.42 -8.20
C GLU A 7 53.60 15.56 -8.94
N ILE A 8 52.51 15.24 -9.66
CA ILE A 8 51.56 16.25 -10.17
C ILE A 8 50.15 15.69 -10.06
N THR A 9 49.52 15.85 -8.90
CA THR A 9 48.05 15.67 -8.75
C THR A 9 47.55 16.40 -7.50
N CYS A 10 47.75 17.73 -7.41
CA CYS A 10 47.08 18.54 -6.38
C CYS A 10 46.54 19.90 -6.87
N SER A 11 46.88 20.36 -8.08
CA SER A 11 46.47 21.70 -8.55
C SER A 11 45.09 21.75 -9.22
N LEU A 12 44.69 20.71 -9.95
CA LEU A 12 43.44 20.69 -10.73
C LEU A 12 42.18 20.68 -9.85
N THR A 13 42.21 19.96 -8.73
CA THR A 13 41.09 19.84 -7.80
C THR A 13 40.82 21.15 -7.08
N GLN A 14 41.89 21.88 -6.72
CA GLN A 14 41.80 23.15 -6.01
C GLN A 14 41.32 24.29 -6.93
N HIS A 15 41.68 24.23 -8.22
CA HIS A 15 41.20 25.19 -9.22
C HIS A 15 39.69 25.04 -9.47
N LYS A 16 39.21 23.79 -9.61
CA LYS A 16 37.77 23.51 -9.79
C LYS A 16 36.93 23.92 -8.57
N LEU A 17 37.45 23.73 -7.35
CA LEU A 17 36.76 24.14 -6.13
C LEU A 17 36.61 25.67 -6.03
N THR A 18 37.61 26.40 -6.54
CA THR A 18 37.62 27.86 -6.55
C THR A 18 36.65 28.42 -7.60
N GLU A 19 36.62 27.84 -8.81
CA GLU A 19 35.60 28.15 -9.83
C GLU A 19 34.18 27.87 -9.33
N PHE A 20 33.99 26.77 -8.60
CA PHE A 20 32.68 26.42 -8.06
C PHE A 20 32.21 27.41 -6.99
N ARG A 21 33.12 27.88 -6.12
CA ARG A 21 32.82 28.95 -5.15
C ARG A 21 32.50 30.28 -5.81
N ALA A 22 33.23 30.67 -6.86
CA ALA A 22 32.95 31.88 -7.63
C ALA A 22 31.55 31.80 -8.27
N LYS A 23 31.18 30.66 -8.87
CA LYS A 23 29.83 30.46 -9.42
C LYS A 23 28.73 30.55 -8.36
N LEU A 24 28.95 30.02 -7.15
CA LEU A 24 27.99 30.15 -6.04
C LEU A 24 27.83 31.61 -5.56
N GLN A 25 28.91 32.39 -5.56
CA GLN A 25 28.87 33.81 -5.20
C GLN A 25 28.18 34.65 -6.28
N ASP A 26 28.39 34.34 -7.56
CA ASP A 26 27.66 34.98 -8.66
C ASP A 26 26.16 34.65 -8.62
N PHE A 27 25.79 33.42 -8.25
CA PHE A 27 24.38 33.05 -8.01
C PHE A 27 23.76 33.78 -6.82
N ALA A 28 24.52 34.00 -5.75
CA ALA A 28 24.05 34.76 -4.58
C ALA A 28 23.93 36.27 -4.86
N ALA A 29 24.80 36.81 -5.72
CA ALA A 29 24.76 38.22 -6.15
C ALA A 29 23.69 38.50 -7.23
N ALA A 30 23.25 37.47 -7.96
CA ALA A 30 22.16 37.55 -8.94
C ALA A 30 20.76 37.33 -8.30
N ALA A 31 20.67 37.16 -6.98
CA ALA A 31 19.39 37.09 -6.29
C ALA A 31 18.67 38.45 -6.40
N PRO A 32 17.45 38.51 -6.95
CA PRO A 32 16.70 39.75 -7.00
C PRO A 32 16.46 40.26 -5.57
N SER A 33 16.76 41.53 -5.33
CA SER A 33 16.36 42.21 -4.09
C SER A 33 14.84 42.09 -3.91
N PRO A 34 14.31 41.95 -2.68
CA PRO A 34 12.87 41.87 -2.46
C PRO A 34 12.23 43.16 -2.95
N GLN A 35 11.52 43.09 -4.08
CA GLN A 35 10.72 44.22 -4.51
C GLN A 35 9.54 44.39 -3.54
N PRO A 36 9.18 45.63 -3.18
CA PRO A 36 8.00 45.89 -2.36
C PRO A 36 6.79 45.28 -3.05
N HIS A 37 6.06 44.43 -2.32
CA HIS A 37 4.89 43.69 -2.77
C HIS A 37 3.92 44.58 -3.55
N SER A 38 3.94 44.46 -4.89
CA SER A 38 2.80 44.84 -5.72
C SER A 38 1.57 44.10 -5.22
N SER A 39 0.42 44.78 -5.12
CA SER A 39 -0.85 44.24 -4.64
C SER A 39 -1.07 42.79 -5.13
N VAL A 40 -0.94 41.83 -4.22
CA VAL A 40 -1.05 40.41 -4.57
C VAL A 40 -2.48 40.14 -5.05
N THR A 41 -2.65 39.78 -6.31
CA THR A 41 -3.96 39.45 -6.89
C THR A 41 -4.53 38.23 -6.18
N LYS A 42 -5.72 38.40 -5.57
CA LYS A 42 -6.48 37.29 -4.96
C LYS A 42 -6.83 36.21 -5.96
N THR A 43 -7.18 36.62 -7.17
CA THR A 43 -7.68 35.73 -8.22
C THR A 43 -7.10 36.09 -9.58
N ASN A 44 -7.01 35.10 -10.46
CA ASN A 44 -6.80 35.28 -11.90
C ASN A 44 -7.70 34.27 -12.63
N GLY A 45 -8.79 34.74 -13.23
CA GLY A 45 -9.83 33.85 -13.74
C GLY A 45 -10.44 32.99 -12.63
N ARG A 46 -10.43 31.66 -12.80
CA ARG A 46 -10.89 30.66 -11.81
C ARG A 46 -9.76 30.13 -10.91
N VAL A 47 -8.62 30.82 -10.88
CA VAL A 47 -7.50 30.48 -10.00
C VAL A 47 -7.49 31.41 -8.80
N LEU A 48 -7.50 30.85 -7.60
CA LEU A 48 -7.43 31.57 -6.33
C LEU A 48 -6.08 31.32 -5.67
N TYR A 49 -5.48 32.40 -5.16
CA TYR A 49 -4.14 32.38 -4.57
C TYR A 49 -4.25 32.73 -3.08
N PRO A 50 -4.01 31.78 -2.15
CA PRO A 50 -4.12 32.06 -0.72
C PRO A 50 -3.27 33.23 -0.22
N ILE A 51 -2.14 33.52 -0.88
CA ILE A 51 -1.31 34.70 -0.58
C ILE A 51 -2.07 36.03 -0.75
N GLY A 52 -3.00 36.13 -1.71
CA GLY A 52 -3.86 37.31 -1.86
C GLY A 52 -4.90 37.45 -0.74
N TYR A 53 -5.16 36.37 0.00
CA TYR A 53 -6.00 36.33 1.20
C TYR A 53 -5.19 36.57 2.49
N GLY A 54 -3.88 36.82 2.39
CA GLY A 54 -3.00 37.05 3.52
C GLY A 54 -2.28 35.81 4.05
N ALA A 55 -2.32 34.68 3.34
CA ALA A 55 -1.53 33.51 3.71
C ALA A 55 -0.03 33.82 3.58
N ASP A 56 0.76 33.35 4.54
CA ASP A 56 2.20 33.54 4.57
C ASP A 56 2.92 32.37 3.89
N PRO A 57 3.45 32.55 2.66
CA PRO A 57 4.12 31.49 1.92
C PRO A 57 5.49 31.11 2.50
N SER A 58 6.00 31.83 3.52
CA SER A 58 7.25 31.50 4.20
C SER A 58 7.08 30.51 5.35
N GLY A 59 5.84 30.35 5.85
CA GLY A 59 5.51 29.42 6.93
C GLY A 59 5.85 29.96 8.33
N VAL A 60 6.18 31.25 8.44
CA VAL A 60 6.47 31.91 9.71
C VAL A 60 5.18 32.18 10.48
N GLN A 61 4.15 32.66 9.80
CA GLN A 61 2.82 32.95 10.36
C GLN A 61 1.81 31.86 10.02
N ASP A 62 0.77 31.77 10.84
CA ASP A 62 -0.36 30.89 10.56
C ASP A 62 -1.11 31.37 9.31
N SER A 63 -1.39 30.44 8.41
CA SER A 63 -2.06 30.70 7.13
C SER A 63 -3.45 30.06 7.04
N ALA A 64 -3.94 29.42 8.12
CA ALA A 64 -5.12 28.59 8.05
C ALA A 64 -6.37 29.39 7.67
N ASP A 65 -6.59 30.54 8.30
CA ASP A 65 -7.75 31.40 8.00
C ASP A 65 -7.73 31.97 6.58
N ALA A 66 -6.55 32.39 6.11
CA ALA A 66 -6.40 32.91 4.74
C ALA A 66 -6.64 31.82 3.68
N ILE A 67 -6.13 30.60 3.90
CA ILE A 67 -6.37 29.47 3.00
C ILE A 67 -7.84 29.05 3.02
N LEU A 68 -8.46 28.98 4.21
CA LEU A 68 -9.90 28.69 4.34
C LEU A 68 -10.76 29.75 3.65
N GLN A 69 -10.38 31.03 3.73
CA GLN A 69 -11.09 32.08 3.02
C GLN A 69 -10.98 31.93 1.49
N ALA A 70 -9.78 31.65 0.98
CA ALA A 70 -9.59 31.34 -0.45
C ALA A 70 -10.42 30.12 -0.88
N MET A 71 -10.46 29.07 -0.04
CA MET A 71 -11.25 27.87 -0.30
C MET A 71 -12.75 28.15 -0.30
N ASN A 72 -13.26 28.95 0.64
CA ASN A 72 -14.67 29.33 0.68
C ASN A 72 -15.07 30.11 -0.57
N ASP A 73 -14.26 31.09 -0.99
CA ASP A 73 -14.50 31.86 -2.21
C ASP A 73 -14.47 30.97 -3.46
N ALA A 74 -13.58 29.97 -3.51
CA ALA A 74 -13.51 29.01 -4.61
C ALA A 74 -14.83 28.24 -4.77
N PHE A 75 -15.44 27.82 -3.67
CA PHE A 75 -16.71 27.10 -3.65
C PHE A 75 -17.94 27.97 -3.95
N GLN A 76 -17.78 29.30 -4.02
CA GLN A 76 -18.82 30.20 -4.54
C GLN A 76 -18.77 30.35 -6.06
N LEU A 77 -17.71 29.89 -6.74
CA LEU A 77 -17.54 30.02 -8.20
C LEU A 77 -18.31 28.95 -8.99
N GLN A 78 -19.57 28.72 -8.62
CA GLN A 78 -20.43 27.74 -9.27
C GLN A 78 -20.62 28.02 -10.77
N SER A 79 -20.70 26.98 -11.59
CA SER A 79 -21.01 27.09 -13.02
C SER A 79 -22.52 27.18 -13.29
N GLY A 80 -23.35 26.89 -12.28
CA GLY A 80 -24.81 26.71 -12.43
C GLY A 80 -25.21 25.31 -12.89
N LEU A 81 -24.24 24.40 -13.03
CA LEU A 81 -24.45 22.99 -13.36
C LEU A 81 -24.19 22.11 -12.13
N GLU A 82 -24.60 20.85 -12.22
CA GLU A 82 -24.32 19.80 -11.24
C GLU A 82 -23.58 18.64 -11.92
N MET A 83 -22.62 18.02 -11.24
CA MET A 83 -21.96 16.79 -11.71
C MET A 83 -22.66 15.52 -11.19
N LEU A 84 -23.11 15.57 -9.94
CA LEU A 84 -24.01 14.61 -9.30
C LEU A 84 -25.20 15.37 -8.71
N PRO A 85 -26.36 14.70 -8.49
CA PRO A 85 -27.52 15.35 -7.88
C PRO A 85 -27.16 16.06 -6.56
N GLY A 86 -27.30 17.38 -6.52
CA GLY A 86 -26.97 18.21 -5.36
C GLY A 86 -25.48 18.52 -5.16
N VAL A 87 -24.60 18.11 -6.09
CA VAL A 87 -23.17 18.44 -6.07
C VAL A 87 -22.87 19.44 -7.18
N ALA A 88 -22.73 20.71 -6.81
CA ALA A 88 -22.49 21.81 -7.73
C ALA A 88 -21.13 21.66 -8.45
N ASP A 89 -21.14 21.85 -9.77
CA ASP A 89 -19.93 21.98 -10.58
C ASP A 89 -19.29 23.36 -10.36
N LEU A 90 -18.04 23.40 -9.91
CA LEU A 90 -17.29 24.64 -9.67
C LEU A 90 -16.48 25.09 -10.91
N GLY A 91 -16.68 24.42 -12.05
CA GLY A 91 -16.17 24.84 -13.35
C GLY A 91 -14.65 24.81 -13.46
N GLY A 92 -13.99 23.85 -12.80
CA GLY A 92 -12.54 23.67 -12.84
C GLY A 92 -11.78 24.71 -12.02
N VAL A 93 -12.30 25.05 -10.84
CA VAL A 93 -11.67 26.02 -9.95
C VAL A 93 -10.34 25.49 -9.41
N VAL A 94 -9.34 26.36 -9.34
CA VAL A 94 -7.99 26.00 -8.88
C VAL A 94 -7.62 26.83 -7.66
N ILE A 95 -7.21 26.15 -6.58
CA ILE A 95 -6.54 26.75 -5.43
C ILE A 95 -5.05 26.48 -5.61
N ASP A 96 -4.29 27.52 -5.98
CA ASP A 96 -2.86 27.41 -6.29
C ASP A 96 -2.03 27.96 -5.13
N LEU A 97 -1.25 27.07 -4.51
CA LEU A 97 -0.36 27.40 -3.39
C LEU A 97 0.97 28.05 -3.89
N LEU A 98 1.20 28.17 -5.20
CA LEU A 98 2.33 28.87 -5.82
C LEU A 98 3.72 28.44 -5.30
N GLY A 99 3.86 27.19 -4.87
CA GLY A 99 5.09 26.66 -4.29
C GLY A 99 5.39 27.15 -2.87
N GLY A 100 4.48 27.90 -2.23
CA GLY A 100 4.65 28.39 -0.86
C GLY A 100 4.68 27.28 0.17
N SER A 101 5.29 27.55 1.32
CA SER A 101 5.30 26.68 2.50
C SER A 101 4.44 27.29 3.59
N TYR A 102 3.21 26.81 3.75
CA TYR A 102 2.23 27.40 4.64
C TYR A 102 2.12 26.62 5.95
N LYS A 103 2.28 27.33 7.07
CA LYS A 103 2.03 26.77 8.40
C LYS A 103 0.55 26.91 8.75
N ILE A 104 -0.06 25.85 9.27
CA ILE A 104 -1.48 25.82 9.65
C ILE A 104 -1.67 25.26 11.07
N SER A 105 -2.55 25.90 11.85
CA SER A 105 -2.89 25.53 13.23
C SER A 105 -4.19 24.77 13.39
N LYS A 106 -4.96 24.62 12.30
CA LYS A 106 -6.23 23.91 12.29
C LYS A 106 -6.49 23.26 10.93
N PRO A 107 -7.33 22.20 10.88
CA PRO A 107 -7.69 21.54 9.63
C PRO A 107 -8.27 22.50 8.60
N LEU A 108 -7.86 22.35 7.34
CA LEU A 108 -8.46 23.03 6.21
C LEU A 108 -9.63 22.20 5.69
N ARG A 109 -10.76 22.31 6.37
CA ARG A 109 -11.98 21.58 5.99
C ARG A 109 -12.67 22.24 4.80
N PHE A 110 -13.01 21.41 3.82
CA PHE A 110 -13.77 21.83 2.65
C PHE A 110 -15.18 22.32 3.05
N PRO A 111 -15.78 23.25 2.28
CA PRO A 111 -17.08 23.81 2.62
C PRO A 111 -18.18 22.76 2.70
N ALA A 112 -18.99 22.82 3.77
CA ALA A 112 -20.06 21.86 4.08
C ALA A 112 -21.10 21.67 2.97
N SER A 113 -21.25 22.69 2.10
CA SER A 113 -22.12 22.67 0.92
C SER A 113 -21.75 21.60 -0.09
N GLY A 114 -20.53 21.06 -0.02
CA GLY A 114 -20.02 20.20 -1.08
C GLY A 114 -19.66 20.99 -2.34
N GLY A 115 -19.20 20.27 -3.35
CA GLY A 115 -18.83 20.82 -4.65
C GLY A 115 -17.92 19.88 -5.42
N ALA A 116 -17.87 20.09 -6.74
CA ALA A 116 -17.11 19.27 -7.65
C ALA A 116 -16.17 20.06 -8.55
N ASN A 117 -15.27 19.35 -9.24
CA ASN A 117 -14.38 19.91 -10.26
C ASN A 117 -13.42 20.97 -9.68
N VAL A 118 -12.63 20.54 -8.69
CA VAL A 118 -11.69 21.37 -7.92
C VAL A 118 -10.29 20.82 -8.00
N VAL A 119 -9.29 21.69 -8.19
CA VAL A 119 -7.88 21.34 -8.08
C VAL A 119 -7.21 22.15 -6.97
N VAL A 120 -6.56 21.49 -6.03
CA VAL A 120 -5.64 22.11 -5.07
C VAL A 120 -4.22 21.67 -5.44
N LYS A 121 -3.31 22.63 -5.64
CA LYS A 121 -1.98 22.28 -6.16
C LYS A 121 -0.81 23.11 -5.65
N GLY A 122 0.36 22.49 -5.70
CA GLY A 122 1.66 23.15 -5.80
C GLY A 122 2.12 23.91 -4.55
N GLY A 123 2.68 23.23 -3.55
CA GLY A 123 3.21 23.90 -2.35
C GLY A 123 3.45 22.93 -1.20
N SER A 124 3.58 23.47 0.01
CA SER A 124 3.66 22.68 1.25
C SER A 124 2.63 23.17 2.27
N LEU A 125 1.96 22.23 2.93
CA LEU A 125 1.13 22.47 4.10
C LEU A 125 1.81 21.81 5.29
N ARG A 126 2.07 22.61 6.34
CA ARG A 126 2.81 22.17 7.53
C ARG A 126 1.98 22.41 8.78
N ALA A 127 1.76 21.37 9.58
CA ALA A 127 1.16 21.55 10.89
C ALA A 127 2.06 22.44 11.76
N SER A 128 1.44 23.39 12.46
CA SER A 128 2.08 24.12 13.55
C SER A 128 2.12 23.28 14.83
N ASP A 129 2.88 23.76 15.82
CA ASP A 129 2.98 23.12 17.14
C ASP A 129 1.64 23.06 17.90
N THR A 130 0.64 23.87 17.50
CA THR A 130 -0.70 23.89 18.10
C THR A 130 -1.73 23.09 17.31
N PHE A 131 -1.37 22.49 16.17
CA PHE A 131 -2.29 21.71 15.36
C PHE A 131 -2.87 20.53 16.17
N PRO A 132 -4.17 20.17 16.03
CA PRO A 132 -4.74 19.06 16.79
C PRO A 132 -4.09 17.70 16.43
N GLY A 133 -3.88 16.85 17.45
CA GLY A 133 -3.16 15.56 17.28
C GLY A 133 -4.00 14.42 16.69
N ASP A 134 -5.30 14.65 16.52
CA ASP A 134 -6.33 13.67 16.13
C ASP A 134 -7.10 14.09 14.87
N ARG A 135 -6.54 15.01 14.07
CA ARG A 135 -7.16 15.56 12.86
C ARG A 135 -6.21 15.48 11.67
N HIS A 136 -6.68 15.87 10.48
CA HIS A 136 -5.89 15.83 9.24
C HIS A 136 -5.70 17.25 8.69
N LEU A 137 -4.56 17.52 8.05
CA LEU A 137 -4.25 18.85 7.48
C LEU A 137 -5.37 19.32 6.52
N ILE A 138 -5.85 18.42 5.67
CA ILE A 138 -7.01 18.61 4.81
C ILE A 138 -8.13 17.67 5.23
N GLU A 139 -9.35 18.20 5.21
CA GLU A 139 -10.56 17.45 5.53
C GLU A 139 -11.63 17.66 4.45
N VAL A 140 -11.88 16.62 3.64
CA VAL A 140 -12.92 16.60 2.60
C VAL A 140 -14.10 15.78 3.11
N TRP A 141 -14.95 16.41 3.93
CA TRP A 141 -16.17 15.80 4.45
C TRP A 141 -17.21 16.88 4.76
N SER A 142 -18.50 16.52 4.76
CA SER A 142 -19.58 17.43 5.13
C SER A 142 -20.02 17.14 6.57
N PRO A 143 -20.40 18.12 7.40
CA PRO A 143 -21.04 17.84 8.70
C PRO A 143 -22.28 16.94 8.62
N ASN A 144 -22.90 16.82 7.44
CA ASN A 144 -24.01 15.90 7.19
C ASN A 144 -23.55 14.46 6.87
N SER A 145 -22.25 14.24 6.71
CA SER A 145 -21.64 12.92 6.55
C SER A 145 -21.75 12.11 7.83
N GLN A 146 -22.04 10.81 7.70
CA GLN A 146 -21.86 9.85 8.78
C GLN A 146 -20.41 9.37 8.79
N VAL A 147 -19.55 10.04 9.55
CA VAL A 147 -18.16 9.60 9.77
C VAL A 147 -18.21 8.30 10.58
N LEU A 148 -17.55 7.24 10.09
CA LEU A 148 -17.59 5.94 10.77
C LEU A 148 -16.67 5.99 11.99
N GLU A 149 -17.22 5.71 13.18
CA GLU A 149 -16.40 5.33 14.32
C GLU A 149 -15.71 4.00 14.00
N GLU A 150 -14.44 3.82 14.42
CA GLU A 150 -13.60 2.66 14.08
C GLU A 150 -14.19 1.28 14.44
N LYS A 151 -15.29 1.23 15.19
CA LYS A 151 -15.85 0.00 15.80
C LYS A 151 -16.99 -0.66 15.02
N THR A 152 -17.51 -0.06 13.95
CA THR A 152 -18.73 -0.55 13.26
C THR A 152 -18.53 -0.90 11.80
N TYR A 153 -17.40 -1.53 11.45
CA TYR A 153 -17.32 -2.25 10.18
C TYR A 153 -18.09 -3.57 10.30
N VAL A 154 -19.37 -3.55 9.94
CA VAL A 154 -20.15 -4.77 9.73
C VAL A 154 -19.68 -5.37 8.40
N VAL A 155 -18.90 -6.45 8.48
CA VAL A 155 -18.51 -7.28 7.33
C VAL A 155 -19.79 -7.72 6.62
N PRO A 156 -20.09 -7.25 5.39
CA PRO A 156 -21.24 -7.74 4.66
C PRO A 156 -21.03 -9.22 4.36
N THR A 157 -21.89 -10.08 4.90
CA THR A 157 -21.89 -11.51 4.56
C THR A 157 -22.58 -11.67 3.21
N GLY A 158 -21.79 -11.61 2.13
CA GLY A 158 -22.24 -11.80 0.75
C GLY A 158 -22.11 -10.54 -0.12
N PHE A 159 -22.32 -10.70 -1.43
CA PHE A 159 -22.64 -9.57 -2.32
C PHE A 159 -23.98 -8.99 -1.86
N THR A 160 -23.93 -8.06 -0.92
CA THR A 160 -25.07 -7.20 -0.71
C THR A 160 -25.13 -6.30 -1.94
N ASN A 161 -26.27 -6.29 -2.63
CA ASN A 161 -26.68 -5.16 -3.47
C ASN A 161 -26.89 -3.96 -2.55
N ALA A 162 -25.87 -3.55 -1.79
CA ALA A 162 -25.93 -2.50 -0.80
C ALA A 162 -26.03 -1.16 -1.52
N LYS A 163 -27.21 -0.94 -2.07
CA LYS A 163 -27.86 0.36 -2.08
C LYS A 163 -27.85 1.00 -0.67
N ASP A 164 -27.56 0.23 0.37
CA ASP A 164 -27.40 0.67 1.77
C ASP A 164 -26.05 1.35 2.09
N GLN A 165 -25.07 1.38 1.18
CA GLN A 165 -24.00 2.40 1.22
C GLN A 165 -24.28 3.59 0.28
N ASN A 166 -25.27 3.46 -0.63
CA ASN A 166 -25.73 4.50 -1.57
C ASN A 166 -26.83 5.42 -1.00
N THR A 167 -27.23 5.28 0.26
CA THR A 167 -28.23 6.16 0.90
C THR A 167 -27.63 7.37 1.62
N VAL A 168 -26.32 7.58 1.50
CA VAL A 168 -25.67 8.77 2.03
C VAL A 168 -25.16 9.62 0.87
N GLY A 169 -25.48 10.91 0.90
CA GLY A 169 -25.14 11.84 -0.17
C GLY A 169 -23.63 11.90 -0.38
N ILE A 170 -23.20 11.73 -1.63
CA ILE A 170 -21.87 12.19 -2.06
C ILE A 170 -21.91 13.72 -2.03
N TYR A 171 -20.98 14.34 -1.30
CA TYR A 171 -20.90 15.80 -1.19
C TYR A 171 -19.81 16.38 -2.08
N TYR A 172 -18.81 15.57 -2.42
CA TYR A 172 -17.65 16.03 -3.15
C TYR A 172 -17.36 15.08 -4.30
N GLU A 173 -17.01 15.64 -5.44
CA GLU A 173 -16.71 14.87 -6.64
C GLU A 173 -15.56 15.51 -7.41
N ASP A 174 -14.70 14.70 -8.03
CA ASP A 174 -13.71 15.22 -8.98
C ASP A 174 -12.74 16.24 -8.35
N ILE A 175 -12.35 16.01 -7.10
CA ILE A 175 -11.36 16.84 -6.39
C ILE A 175 -9.98 16.25 -6.59
N THR A 176 -9.03 17.10 -7.00
CA THR A 176 -7.63 16.71 -7.24
C THR A 176 -6.70 17.46 -6.30
N PHE A 177 -5.87 16.71 -5.57
CA PHE A 177 -4.69 17.22 -4.85
C PHE A 177 -3.43 16.87 -5.65
N GLN A 178 -2.64 17.87 -6.01
CA GLN A 178 -1.51 17.67 -6.92
C GLN A 178 -0.24 18.41 -6.51
N ASN A 179 0.91 17.73 -6.48
CA ASN A 179 2.22 18.36 -6.23
C ASN A 179 2.29 19.09 -4.87
N ILE A 180 1.74 18.49 -3.82
CA ILE A 180 1.71 19.07 -2.46
C ILE A 180 2.55 18.22 -1.51
N LEU A 181 3.36 18.88 -0.69
CA LEU A 181 3.95 18.30 0.52
C LEU A 181 2.99 18.51 1.70
N PHE A 182 2.55 17.42 2.31
CA PHE A 182 1.80 17.39 3.57
C PHE A 182 2.76 17.00 4.69
N ASP A 183 3.14 17.95 5.54
CA ASP A 183 3.95 17.68 6.72
C ASP A 183 3.09 17.87 7.98
N SER A 184 2.70 16.75 8.57
CA SER A 184 1.88 16.74 9.78
C SER A 184 2.67 17.09 11.05
N SER A 185 3.98 17.34 10.97
CA SER A 185 4.83 17.74 12.11
C SER A 185 4.70 16.87 13.35
N TYR A 186 4.47 15.56 13.16
CA TYR A 186 4.16 14.57 14.20
C TYR A 186 2.85 14.85 14.96
N ARG A 187 1.85 15.39 14.28
CA ARG A 187 0.53 15.73 14.82
C ARG A 187 -0.57 15.36 13.82
N GLY A 188 -1.43 14.42 14.21
CA GLY A 188 -2.56 14.03 13.37
C GLY A 188 -2.12 13.37 12.06
N GLY A 189 -2.84 13.65 10.98
CA GLY A 189 -2.69 13.04 9.67
C GLY A 189 -2.61 14.02 8.51
N GLY A 190 -2.49 13.50 7.29
CA GLY A 190 -2.36 14.33 6.07
C GLY A 190 -3.70 14.75 5.48
N ILE A 191 -4.42 13.79 4.88
CA ILE A 191 -5.72 14.02 4.24
C ILE A 191 -6.77 13.06 4.81
N PHE A 192 -7.93 13.59 5.18
CA PHE A 192 -9.13 12.81 5.44
C PHE A 192 -10.18 13.09 4.37
N ILE A 193 -10.75 12.03 3.79
CA ILE A 193 -11.82 12.07 2.78
C ILE A 193 -12.98 11.20 3.26
N ALA A 194 -14.20 11.74 3.21
CA ALA A 194 -15.41 10.98 3.39
C ALA A 194 -16.50 11.39 2.39
N ASP A 195 -17.38 10.44 2.05
CA ASP A 195 -18.59 10.71 1.25
C ASP A 195 -18.31 11.45 -0.05
N SER A 196 -17.29 10.96 -0.74
CA SER A 196 -16.73 11.59 -1.92
C SER A 196 -16.61 10.59 -3.06
N ALA A 197 -16.68 11.07 -4.30
CA ALA A 197 -16.49 10.27 -5.49
C ALA A 197 -15.35 10.81 -6.37
N ARG A 198 -14.62 9.94 -7.06
CA ARG A 198 -13.66 10.33 -8.12
C ARG A 198 -12.56 11.30 -7.63
N ILE A 199 -12.02 11.04 -6.45
CA ILE A 199 -10.98 11.88 -5.84
C ILE A 199 -9.60 11.45 -6.32
N ARG A 200 -8.72 12.40 -6.61
CA ARG A 200 -7.34 12.15 -7.06
C ARG A 200 -6.33 12.76 -6.12
N ILE A 201 -5.41 11.95 -5.61
CA ILE A 201 -4.23 12.39 -4.86
C ILE A 201 -3.02 11.99 -5.70
N ASN A 202 -2.39 12.96 -6.35
CA ASN A 202 -1.40 12.71 -7.38
C ASN A 202 -0.10 13.46 -7.13
N ASN A 203 1.03 12.74 -7.19
CA ASN A 203 2.36 13.31 -7.03
C ASN A 203 2.52 14.13 -5.74
N CYS A 204 2.01 13.61 -4.62
CA CYS A 204 2.07 14.25 -3.31
C CYS A 204 3.09 13.54 -2.40
N PHE A 205 3.60 14.29 -1.44
CA PHE A 205 4.56 13.79 -0.44
C PHE A 205 3.95 13.95 0.95
N PHE A 206 3.98 12.91 1.78
CA PHE A 206 3.39 12.92 3.13
C PHE A 206 4.46 12.58 4.17
N LEU A 207 4.60 13.43 5.18
CA LEU A 207 5.57 13.28 6.26
C LEU A 207 4.93 13.44 7.63
N HIS A 208 5.52 12.77 8.61
CA HIS A 208 5.32 13.05 10.03
C HIS A 208 3.86 12.95 10.50
N PHE A 209 3.05 12.08 9.91
CA PHE A 209 1.73 11.75 10.45
C PHE A 209 1.86 10.82 11.66
N THR A 210 1.05 11.03 12.70
CA THR A 210 0.93 10.10 13.84
C THR A 210 -0.30 9.22 13.77
N THR A 211 -1.31 9.62 12.97
CA THR A 211 -2.50 8.84 12.65
C THR A 211 -2.38 8.24 11.23
N GLU A 212 -3.11 8.78 10.26
CA GLU A 212 -3.09 8.37 8.86
C GLU A 212 -2.47 9.43 7.96
N GLY A 213 -1.56 9.04 7.07
CA GLY A 213 -1.15 9.90 5.97
C GLY A 213 -2.35 10.27 5.09
N ILE A 214 -3.10 9.26 4.66
CA ILE A 214 -4.37 9.38 3.94
C ILE A 214 -5.41 8.44 4.57
N LEU A 215 -6.55 9.00 4.96
CA LEU A 215 -7.73 8.28 5.42
C LEU A 215 -8.89 8.51 4.45
N VAL A 216 -9.45 7.43 3.91
CA VAL A 216 -10.67 7.46 3.08
C VAL A 216 -11.75 6.63 3.75
N GLN A 217 -12.93 7.20 3.95
CA GLN A 217 -14.09 6.51 4.52
C GLN A 217 -15.31 6.68 3.63
N ARG A 218 -15.96 5.58 3.26
CA ARG A 218 -17.16 5.58 2.42
C ARG A 218 -16.89 6.27 1.07
N GLY A 219 -17.92 6.47 0.25
CA GLY A 219 -17.74 6.98 -1.12
C GLY A 219 -17.13 5.94 -2.07
N HIS A 220 -16.76 6.41 -3.27
CA HIS A 220 -16.30 5.57 -4.38
C HIS A 220 -15.09 6.19 -5.10
N GLU A 221 -14.22 5.36 -5.69
CA GLU A 221 -13.25 5.81 -6.71
C GLU A 221 -12.25 6.87 -6.21
N THR A 222 -11.52 6.62 -5.12
CA THR A 222 -10.34 7.42 -4.77
C THR A 222 -9.08 6.83 -5.41
N PHE A 223 -8.35 7.64 -6.18
CA PHE A 223 -7.11 7.25 -6.85
C PHE A 223 -5.91 7.97 -6.24
N ILE A 224 -4.98 7.19 -5.69
CA ILE A 224 -3.75 7.65 -5.08
C ILE A 224 -2.59 7.21 -5.97
N SER A 225 -1.85 8.16 -6.55
CA SER A 225 -0.86 7.86 -7.57
C SER A 225 0.43 8.66 -7.46
N SER A 226 1.57 8.00 -7.70
CA SER A 226 2.90 8.65 -7.73
C SER A 226 3.25 9.38 -6.43
N CYS A 227 2.80 8.87 -5.28
CA CYS A 227 2.98 9.50 -3.98
C CYS A 227 4.10 8.85 -3.16
N PHE A 228 4.65 9.63 -2.24
CA PHE A 228 5.59 9.16 -1.21
C PHE A 228 4.99 9.41 0.17
N LEU A 229 4.94 8.40 1.03
CA LEU A 229 4.36 8.53 2.37
C LEU A 229 5.25 7.89 3.42
N GLY A 230 5.62 8.65 4.45
CA GLY A 230 6.24 8.06 5.62
C GLY A 230 6.11 8.87 6.89
N GLN A 231 5.95 8.17 8.03
CA GLN A 231 5.88 8.83 9.33
C GLN A 231 7.25 9.42 9.69
N HIS A 232 8.34 8.74 9.39
CA HIS A 232 9.70 9.23 9.64
C HIS A 232 10.51 9.31 8.35
N SER A 233 11.27 10.39 8.16
CA SER A 233 12.15 10.55 6.99
C SER A 233 13.44 9.76 7.16
N THR A 234 13.41 8.46 6.83
CA THR A 234 14.54 7.53 6.93
C THR A 234 14.58 6.60 5.72
N THR A 235 15.75 6.08 5.38
CA THR A 235 15.96 5.10 4.30
C THR A 235 16.21 3.68 4.82
N GLY A 236 15.69 3.37 6.02
CA GLY A 236 15.88 2.08 6.69
C GLY A 236 16.99 2.09 7.76
N GLY A 237 16.96 1.10 8.65
CA GLY A 237 17.94 0.93 9.73
C GLY A 237 17.80 1.93 10.88
N ASP A 238 16.65 2.59 11.01
CA ASP A 238 16.37 3.53 12.09
C ASP A 238 16.24 2.79 13.43
N LYS A 239 16.96 3.27 14.46
CA LYS A 239 16.95 2.65 15.81
C LYS A 239 15.59 2.75 16.50
N GLY A 240 14.78 3.73 16.12
CA GLY A 240 13.43 3.99 16.60
C GLY A 240 12.34 3.25 15.84
N GLU A 241 12.64 2.46 14.81
CA GLU A 241 11.65 1.79 13.94
C GLU A 241 10.57 1.00 14.72
N LYS A 242 10.97 0.37 15.83
CA LYS A 242 10.05 -0.36 16.73
C LYS A 242 8.93 0.53 17.29
N SER A 243 9.14 1.83 17.40
CA SER A 243 8.18 2.82 17.91
C SER A 243 7.31 3.46 16.84
N PHE A 244 7.56 3.20 15.55
CA PHE A 244 6.71 3.70 14.48
C PHE A 244 5.27 3.19 14.70
N SER A 245 4.31 4.09 14.50
CA SER A 245 2.90 3.93 14.92
C SER A 245 1.89 4.30 13.83
N GLY A 246 2.24 5.18 12.90
CA GLY A 246 1.32 5.71 11.90
C GLY A 246 0.93 4.69 10.83
N THR A 247 -0.19 4.94 10.17
CA THR A 247 -0.65 4.21 8.97
C THR A 247 -0.52 5.12 7.76
N ALA A 248 0.16 4.70 6.68
CA ALA A 248 0.32 5.61 5.55
C ALA A 248 -1.00 5.83 4.79
N ILE A 249 -1.71 4.75 4.46
CA ILE A 249 -2.99 4.81 3.73
C ILE A 249 -4.00 3.87 4.40
N LYS A 250 -5.18 4.39 4.75
CA LYS A 250 -6.31 3.59 5.24
C LYS A 250 -7.53 3.81 4.34
N LEU A 251 -7.97 2.75 3.68
CA LEU A 251 -9.12 2.73 2.77
C LEU A 251 -10.29 1.96 3.38
N SER A 252 -11.23 2.71 3.93
CA SER A 252 -12.52 2.23 4.43
C SER A 252 -13.64 2.57 3.44
N SER A 253 -13.38 2.32 2.15
CA SER A 253 -14.29 2.54 1.02
C SER A 253 -14.00 1.58 -0.14
N ASN A 254 -14.84 1.59 -1.17
CA ASN A 254 -14.78 0.64 -2.28
C ASN A 254 -14.28 1.30 -3.57
N ASP A 255 -13.89 0.47 -4.53
CA ASP A 255 -13.56 0.86 -5.91
C ASP A 255 -12.36 1.83 -6.03
N ASN A 256 -11.42 1.78 -5.08
CA ASN A 256 -10.25 2.66 -5.08
C ASN A 256 -9.05 2.04 -5.81
N GLY A 257 -8.10 2.91 -6.17
CA GLY A 257 -6.85 2.54 -6.81
C GLY A 257 -5.63 3.18 -6.13
N ILE A 258 -4.62 2.38 -5.83
CA ILE A 258 -3.31 2.84 -5.38
C ILE A 258 -2.28 2.41 -6.42
N THR A 259 -1.58 3.36 -7.03
CA THR A 259 -0.67 3.09 -8.17
C THR A 259 0.64 3.83 -8.03
N ASP A 260 1.77 3.12 -8.14
CA ASP A 260 3.12 3.71 -8.13
C ASP A 260 3.40 4.55 -6.88
N VAL A 261 3.10 4.00 -5.70
CA VAL A 261 3.27 4.66 -4.40
C VAL A 261 4.41 4.04 -3.61
N VAL A 262 5.23 4.88 -2.99
CA VAL A 262 6.30 4.42 -2.09
C VAL A 262 5.92 4.75 -0.65
N ILE A 263 5.95 3.74 0.22
CA ILE A 263 5.63 3.87 1.62
C ILE A 263 6.82 3.45 2.48
N PHE A 264 7.20 4.32 3.42
CA PHE A 264 8.38 4.16 4.23
C PHE A 264 8.16 4.53 5.68
N SER A 265 8.90 3.88 6.57
CA SER A 265 8.99 4.26 8.00
C SER A 265 7.65 4.53 8.71
N ALA A 266 6.59 3.79 8.39
CA ALA A 266 5.28 3.81 9.07
C ALA A 266 5.00 2.43 9.71
N ALA A 267 4.13 2.34 10.72
CA ALA A 267 3.78 1.05 11.30
C ALA A 267 3.02 0.16 10.31
N ARG A 268 2.08 0.76 9.59
CA ARG A 268 1.30 0.11 8.53
C ARG A 268 1.48 0.87 7.23
N GLY A 269 1.71 0.14 6.15
CA GLY A 269 1.74 0.74 4.82
C GLY A 269 0.32 1.07 4.35
N ILE A 270 -0.40 0.05 3.91
CA ILE A 270 -1.78 0.16 3.42
C ILE A 270 -2.70 -0.70 4.30
N GLU A 271 -3.83 -0.15 4.72
CA GLU A 271 -4.93 -0.89 5.35
C GLU A 271 -6.20 -0.76 4.51
N MET A 272 -6.77 -1.89 4.07
CA MET A 272 -8.00 -1.93 3.27
C MET A 272 -9.11 -2.64 4.04
N GLY A 273 -10.24 -1.94 4.19
CA GLY A 273 -11.48 -2.45 4.78
C GLY A 273 -12.65 -2.55 3.79
N GLY A 274 -12.61 -1.84 2.68
CA GLY A 274 -13.63 -1.91 1.63
C GLY A 274 -13.28 -2.84 0.47
N GLN A 275 -14.25 -3.09 -0.39
CA GLN A 275 -14.22 -4.07 -1.47
C GLN A 275 -13.67 -3.49 -2.79
N ALA A 276 -13.31 -4.38 -3.71
CA ALA A 276 -12.99 -4.08 -5.11
C ALA A 276 -11.78 -3.15 -5.35
N ASN A 277 -10.95 -2.96 -4.33
CA ASN A 277 -9.76 -2.12 -4.41
C ASN A 277 -8.64 -2.76 -5.25
N ILE A 278 -7.80 -1.93 -5.87
CA ILE A 278 -6.57 -2.36 -6.55
C ILE A 278 -5.35 -1.63 -6.02
N VAL A 279 -4.29 -2.38 -5.76
CA VAL A 279 -2.97 -1.89 -5.35
C VAL A 279 -1.95 -2.37 -6.36
N THR A 280 -1.23 -1.46 -7.01
CA THR A 280 -0.26 -1.82 -8.02
C THR A 280 0.98 -0.92 -8.05
N GLY A 281 2.16 -1.49 -8.32
CA GLY A 281 3.41 -0.71 -8.36
C GLY A 281 3.80 -0.12 -6.99
N VAL A 282 3.28 -0.64 -5.89
CA VAL A 282 3.55 -0.10 -4.55
C VAL A 282 4.83 -0.69 -3.98
N HIS A 283 5.70 0.16 -3.44
CA HIS A 283 6.88 -0.25 -2.68
C HIS A 283 6.69 0.03 -1.19
N CYS A 284 6.60 -1.01 -0.36
CA CYS A 284 6.53 -0.90 1.09
C CYS A 284 7.87 -1.30 1.72
N TYR A 285 8.60 -0.31 2.24
CA TYR A 285 9.74 -0.50 3.16
C TYR A 285 9.46 0.23 4.49
N ASN A 286 8.24 0.06 4.96
CA ASN A 286 7.81 0.57 6.27
C ASN A 286 8.32 -0.33 7.40
N LYS A 287 7.84 -0.11 8.64
CA LYS A 287 8.24 -0.90 9.81
C LYS A 287 8.23 -2.41 9.50
N ALA A 288 9.37 -3.05 9.67
CA ALA A 288 9.58 -4.47 9.39
C ALA A 288 8.60 -5.34 10.16
N THR A 289 8.23 -6.47 9.56
CA THR A 289 7.33 -7.46 10.20
C THR A 289 7.93 -8.05 11.46
N ALA A 290 9.26 -8.17 11.54
CA ALA A 290 9.97 -8.57 12.76
C ALA A 290 9.74 -7.61 13.95
N PHE A 291 9.33 -6.37 13.69
CA PHE A 291 8.98 -5.37 14.70
C PHE A 291 7.45 -5.17 14.84
N GLY A 292 6.65 -6.01 14.18
CA GLY A 292 5.19 -5.95 14.22
C GLY A 292 4.58 -4.96 13.22
N GLY A 293 5.35 -4.48 12.23
CA GLY A 293 4.80 -3.70 11.14
C GLY A 293 4.20 -4.55 10.03
N VAL A 294 3.32 -3.93 9.23
CA VAL A 294 2.59 -4.59 8.15
C VAL A 294 2.72 -3.74 6.88
N GLY A 295 3.08 -4.36 5.77
CA GLY A 295 3.17 -3.66 4.48
C GLY A 295 1.78 -3.38 3.94
N ILE A 296 0.97 -4.42 3.77
CA ILE A 296 -0.42 -4.32 3.30
C ILE A 296 -1.31 -5.20 4.18
N LEU A 297 -2.35 -4.62 4.76
CA LEU A 297 -3.38 -5.30 5.55
C LEU A 297 -4.69 -5.33 4.77
N VAL A 298 -5.17 -6.53 4.46
CA VAL A 298 -6.50 -6.77 3.88
C VAL A 298 -7.41 -7.27 5.01
N LYS A 299 -8.35 -6.44 5.45
CA LYS A 299 -9.29 -6.79 6.53
C LYS A 299 -10.37 -7.75 6.05
N SER A 300 -10.96 -8.48 6.99
CA SER A 300 -12.18 -9.28 6.72
C SER A 300 -13.28 -8.33 6.23
N GLY A 301 -13.72 -8.49 4.98
CA GLY A 301 -14.66 -7.59 4.29
C GLY A 301 -14.07 -6.88 3.07
N ALA A 302 -12.75 -6.80 2.93
CA ALA A 302 -12.08 -6.24 1.76
C ALA A 302 -11.98 -7.25 0.60
N SER A 303 -13.10 -7.84 0.21
CA SER A 303 -13.18 -8.82 -0.88
C SER A 303 -12.97 -8.18 -2.25
N LEU A 304 -12.71 -8.99 -3.28
CA LEU A 304 -12.44 -8.52 -4.66
C LEU A 304 -11.17 -7.64 -4.76
N THR A 305 -10.26 -7.78 -3.79
CA THR A 305 -9.03 -6.98 -3.74
C THR A 305 -7.96 -7.57 -4.65
N ARG A 306 -7.27 -6.71 -5.40
CA ARG A 306 -6.17 -7.07 -6.30
C ARG A 306 -4.90 -6.37 -5.86
N ILE A 307 -3.82 -7.13 -5.66
CA ILE A 307 -2.48 -6.65 -5.33
C ILE A 307 -1.53 -7.18 -6.41
N ASP A 308 -1.02 -6.29 -7.24
CA ASP A 308 -0.24 -6.66 -8.43
C ASP A 308 1.06 -5.88 -8.51
N ASN A 309 2.16 -6.52 -8.87
CA ASN A 309 3.45 -5.85 -9.14
C ASN A 309 3.92 -4.94 -7.99
N CYS A 310 3.74 -5.40 -6.75
CA CYS A 310 4.17 -4.67 -5.54
C CYS A 310 5.52 -5.19 -5.04
N TYR A 311 6.33 -4.30 -4.47
CA TYR A 311 7.60 -4.62 -3.82
C TYR A 311 7.47 -4.46 -2.30
N LEU A 312 7.61 -5.56 -1.58
CA LEU A 312 7.55 -5.64 -0.13
C LEU A 312 8.95 -5.89 0.41
N ASP A 313 9.51 -4.92 1.14
CA ASP A 313 10.86 -4.99 1.69
C ASP A 313 10.79 -5.12 3.22
N PHE A 314 11.12 -6.31 3.75
CA PHE A 314 11.00 -6.72 5.16
C PHE A 314 9.59 -6.68 5.76
N THR A 315 8.56 -6.41 4.96
CA THR A 315 7.18 -6.26 5.43
C THR A 315 6.22 -7.26 4.79
N ALA A 316 5.26 -7.75 5.56
CA ALA A 316 4.31 -8.76 5.10
C ALA A 316 3.05 -8.15 4.49
N ILE A 317 2.41 -8.93 3.62
CA ILE A 317 0.97 -8.81 3.36
C ILE A 317 0.24 -9.66 4.39
N VAL A 318 -0.73 -9.09 5.09
CA VAL A 318 -1.58 -9.80 6.06
C VAL A 318 -3.02 -9.77 5.57
N MET A 319 -3.68 -10.91 5.50
CA MET A 319 -5.06 -11.03 5.01
C MET A 319 -5.93 -11.74 6.04
N GLU A 320 -6.96 -11.05 6.52
CA GLU A 320 -7.94 -11.58 7.48
C GLU A 320 -9.12 -12.22 6.73
N ASP A 321 -9.33 -13.53 6.90
CA ASP A 321 -10.36 -14.33 6.22
C ASP A 321 -10.59 -13.94 4.73
N PRO A 322 -9.57 -14.05 3.85
CA PRO A 322 -9.66 -13.51 2.50
C PRO A 322 -10.75 -14.16 1.64
N VAL A 323 -11.52 -13.31 0.96
CA VAL A 323 -12.55 -13.70 -0.01
C VAL A 323 -12.29 -12.99 -1.33
N GLN A 324 -12.04 -13.74 -2.40
CA GLN A 324 -11.75 -13.25 -3.75
C GLN A 324 -10.61 -12.23 -3.77
N VAL A 325 -9.45 -12.62 -3.23
CA VAL A 325 -8.24 -11.78 -3.20
C VAL A 325 -7.19 -12.34 -4.16
N HIS A 326 -6.53 -11.47 -4.91
CA HIS A 326 -5.50 -11.86 -5.88
C HIS A 326 -4.19 -11.12 -5.58
N VAL A 327 -3.10 -11.87 -5.39
CA VAL A 327 -1.74 -11.36 -5.17
C VAL A 327 -0.82 -11.93 -6.24
N THR A 328 -0.26 -11.08 -7.11
CA THR A 328 0.57 -11.54 -8.22
C THR A 328 1.72 -10.60 -8.57
N ASN A 329 2.74 -11.16 -9.24
CA ASN A 329 3.90 -10.44 -9.79
C ASN A 329 4.69 -9.62 -8.75
N GLY A 330 4.54 -9.93 -7.47
CA GLY A 330 5.20 -9.20 -6.39
C GLY A 330 6.64 -9.63 -6.17
N LEU A 331 7.45 -8.70 -5.67
CA LEU A 331 8.77 -8.97 -5.10
C LEU A 331 8.69 -8.86 -3.58
N PHE A 332 9.06 -9.93 -2.88
CA PHE A 332 9.13 -9.98 -1.42
C PHE A 332 10.60 -10.17 -1.03
N LEU A 333 11.19 -9.16 -0.41
CA LEU A 333 12.60 -9.14 0.01
C LEU A 333 12.72 -9.15 1.54
N GLY A 334 13.81 -9.68 2.06
CA GLY A 334 14.17 -9.53 3.47
C GLY A 334 13.26 -10.31 4.41
N ASP A 335 12.90 -11.54 4.01
CA ASP A 335 11.93 -12.40 4.71
C ASP A 335 10.49 -11.87 4.71
N ALA A 336 10.18 -10.86 3.87
CA ALA A 336 8.81 -10.47 3.58
C ALA A 336 7.99 -11.67 3.07
N ASN A 337 6.75 -11.78 3.52
CA ASN A 337 5.91 -12.94 3.27
C ASN A 337 4.42 -12.58 3.22
N VAL A 338 3.57 -13.59 3.04
CA VAL A 338 2.12 -13.47 3.16
C VAL A 338 1.63 -14.21 4.41
N VAL A 339 0.79 -13.58 5.21
CA VAL A 339 0.15 -14.16 6.39
C VAL A 339 -1.35 -14.25 6.15
N LEU A 340 -1.89 -15.46 6.21
CA LEU A 340 -3.32 -15.74 6.18
C LEU A 340 -3.82 -15.85 7.61
N LYS A 341 -4.59 -14.85 8.05
CA LYS A 341 -5.08 -14.74 9.41
C LYS A 341 -6.54 -15.14 9.52
N SER A 342 -6.83 -16.12 10.36
CA SER A 342 -8.18 -16.59 10.64
C SER A 342 -8.83 -15.70 11.71
N ILE A 343 -9.94 -15.05 11.36
CA ILE A 343 -10.82 -14.38 12.34
C ILE A 343 -12.06 -15.25 12.56
N LYS A 344 -12.71 -15.67 11.47
CA LYS A 344 -13.84 -16.60 11.41
C LYS A 344 -13.44 -17.96 10.81
N GLY A 345 -12.24 -18.05 10.22
CA GLY A 345 -11.71 -19.29 9.66
C GLY A 345 -12.18 -19.58 8.25
N GLN A 346 -12.38 -18.54 7.42
CA GLN A 346 -12.83 -18.65 6.04
C GLN A 346 -11.75 -18.19 5.04
N ILE A 347 -11.54 -18.98 3.98
CA ILE A 347 -10.81 -18.58 2.78
C ILE A 347 -11.63 -19.01 1.57
N LEU A 348 -11.89 -18.09 0.63
CA LEU A 348 -12.62 -18.39 -0.59
C LEU A 348 -12.02 -17.63 -1.78
N GLY A 349 -11.64 -18.29 -2.86
CA GLY A 349 -11.22 -17.59 -4.09
C GLY A 349 -9.91 -16.80 -3.93
N LEU A 350 -8.94 -17.34 -3.18
CA LEU A 350 -7.65 -16.68 -2.94
C LEU A 350 -6.63 -17.16 -3.98
N ASN A 351 -5.96 -16.21 -4.64
CA ASN A 351 -4.86 -16.49 -5.56
C ASN A 351 -3.58 -15.80 -5.08
N ILE A 352 -2.49 -16.55 -4.89
CA ILE A 352 -1.14 -16.02 -4.62
C ILE A 352 -0.17 -16.67 -5.61
N VAL A 353 0.10 -15.99 -6.72
CA VAL A 353 0.75 -16.61 -7.88
C VAL A 353 1.84 -15.73 -8.50
N ASN A 354 2.84 -16.35 -9.14
CA ASN A 354 3.87 -15.64 -9.91
C ASN A 354 4.68 -14.59 -9.12
N ASN A 355 4.86 -14.80 -7.81
CA ASN A 355 5.66 -13.89 -6.97
C ASN A 355 7.09 -14.42 -6.77
N MET A 356 8.02 -13.51 -6.50
CA MET A 356 9.39 -13.81 -6.13
C MET A 356 9.60 -13.51 -4.64
N PHE A 357 10.08 -14.49 -3.89
CA PHE A 357 10.41 -14.36 -2.48
C PHE A 357 11.92 -14.57 -2.27
N ASN A 358 12.55 -13.64 -1.56
CA ASN A 358 13.97 -13.67 -1.26
C ASN A 358 14.21 -13.29 0.20
N GLY A 359 14.85 -14.20 0.94
CA GLY A 359 15.06 -14.05 2.37
C GLY A 359 16.36 -14.70 2.84
N ASN A 360 16.51 -14.78 4.15
CA ASN A 360 17.67 -15.33 4.81
C ASN A 360 17.51 -16.84 5.02
N ALA A 361 18.36 -17.63 4.36
CA ALA A 361 18.37 -19.10 4.46
C ALA A 361 18.60 -19.64 5.89
N ARG A 362 19.03 -18.79 6.84
CA ARG A 362 19.11 -19.17 8.27
C ARG A 362 17.75 -19.14 8.96
N ASN A 363 16.84 -18.30 8.49
CA ASN A 363 15.51 -18.12 9.08
C ASN A 363 14.50 -19.09 8.45
N MET A 364 14.67 -19.41 7.16
CA MET A 364 13.78 -20.29 6.40
C MET A 364 12.29 -19.92 6.54
N VAL A 365 12.01 -18.61 6.64
CA VAL A 365 10.64 -18.10 6.80
C VAL A 365 9.78 -18.63 5.66
N PRO A 366 8.60 -19.22 5.94
CA PRO A 366 7.73 -19.70 4.88
C PRO A 366 7.07 -18.53 4.16
N ILE A 367 6.97 -18.64 2.84
CA ILE A 367 6.39 -17.58 2.01
C ILE A 367 4.91 -17.34 2.33
N ILE A 368 4.21 -18.37 2.80
CA ILE A 368 2.86 -18.31 3.34
C ILE A 368 2.88 -18.78 4.79
N GLN A 369 2.32 -17.99 5.70
CA GLN A 369 2.06 -18.36 7.09
C GLN A 369 0.56 -18.43 7.35
N LEU A 370 0.16 -19.40 8.17
CA LEU A 370 -1.19 -19.47 8.72
C LEU A 370 -1.16 -18.92 10.16
N ASP A 371 -1.93 -17.87 10.43
CA ASP A 371 -2.20 -17.37 11.77
C ASP A 371 -3.62 -17.77 12.17
N GLY A 372 -3.73 -18.86 12.93
CA GLY A 372 -5.00 -19.47 13.32
C GLY A 372 -5.42 -20.65 12.43
N LYS A 373 -6.66 -21.13 12.64
CA LYS A 373 -7.20 -22.33 11.98
C LYS A 373 -8.34 -21.96 11.04
N PHE A 374 -8.25 -22.43 9.80
CA PHE A 374 -9.32 -22.28 8.81
C PHE A 374 -10.17 -23.54 8.74
N SER A 375 -11.48 -23.40 8.91
CA SER A 375 -12.45 -24.49 8.84
C SER A 375 -13.12 -24.59 7.46
N SER A 376 -13.23 -23.45 6.76
CA SER A 376 -13.81 -23.32 5.43
C SER A 376 -12.75 -22.78 4.47
N ILE A 377 -12.33 -23.63 3.52
CA ILE A 377 -11.32 -23.32 2.51
C ILE A 377 -11.87 -23.81 1.18
N ASP A 378 -12.01 -22.91 0.22
CA ASP A 378 -12.47 -23.24 -1.13
C ASP A 378 -11.82 -22.33 -2.18
N GLN A 379 -11.57 -22.86 -3.37
CA GLN A 379 -10.99 -22.13 -4.51
C GLN A 379 -9.69 -21.37 -4.15
N VAL A 380 -8.71 -22.06 -3.57
CA VAL A 380 -7.43 -21.45 -3.16
C VAL A 380 -6.29 -21.92 -4.06
N VAL A 381 -5.61 -20.97 -4.68
CA VAL A 381 -4.51 -21.23 -5.61
C VAL A 381 -3.26 -20.51 -5.12
N ILE A 382 -2.29 -21.27 -4.63
CA ILE A 382 -0.98 -20.77 -4.23
C ILE A 382 0.06 -21.56 -5.02
N GLU A 383 0.49 -21.04 -6.15
CA GLU A 383 1.36 -21.75 -7.09
C GLU A 383 2.30 -20.80 -7.84
N LYS A 384 3.27 -21.35 -8.58
CA LYS A 384 4.18 -20.58 -9.46
C LYS A 384 4.94 -19.46 -8.75
N ASN A 385 5.18 -19.61 -7.46
CA ASN A 385 6.03 -18.69 -6.69
C ASN A 385 7.47 -19.22 -6.66
N ASN A 386 8.44 -18.33 -6.76
CA ASN A 386 9.86 -18.65 -6.66
C ASN A 386 10.40 -18.23 -5.31
N VAL A 387 11.26 -19.06 -4.71
CA VAL A 387 11.85 -18.78 -3.40
C VAL A 387 13.36 -18.89 -3.43
N ASN A 388 14.04 -17.98 -2.74
CA ASN A 388 15.46 -18.05 -2.45
C ASN A 388 15.68 -17.75 -0.95
N GLY A 389 16.29 -18.68 -0.21
CA GLY A 389 16.52 -18.53 1.23
C GLY A 389 15.25 -18.57 2.11
N MET A 390 14.12 -19.02 1.58
CA MET A 390 12.83 -19.11 2.26
C MET A 390 12.17 -20.47 2.02
N SER A 391 11.20 -20.86 2.85
CA SER A 391 10.47 -22.12 2.67
C SER A 391 9.31 -21.94 1.69
N LEU A 392 9.29 -22.73 0.62
CA LEU A 392 8.17 -22.76 -0.32
C LEU A 392 6.91 -23.30 0.37
N LYS A 393 5.78 -22.63 0.13
CA LYS A 393 4.45 -23.08 0.51
C LYS A 393 3.50 -22.96 -0.68
N SER A 394 2.74 -24.01 -0.96
CA SER A 394 1.87 -24.11 -2.13
C SER A 394 0.60 -24.92 -1.85
N THR A 395 -0.46 -24.71 -2.63
CA THR A 395 -1.62 -25.62 -2.64
C THR A 395 -1.42 -26.81 -3.57
N VAL A 396 -0.33 -26.85 -4.33
CA VAL A 396 0.04 -27.98 -5.20
C VAL A 396 1.42 -28.52 -4.83
N GLY A 397 1.59 -29.84 -4.93
CA GLY A 397 2.85 -30.51 -4.61
C GLY A 397 3.21 -31.54 -5.68
N LYS A 398 4.50 -31.64 -6.00
CA LYS A 398 5.04 -32.74 -6.81
C LYS A 398 6.27 -33.33 -6.14
N LEU A 399 6.27 -34.64 -5.92
CA LEU A 399 7.38 -35.37 -5.32
C LEU A 399 7.68 -36.63 -6.12
N MET A 400 8.95 -37.05 -6.06
CA MET A 400 9.41 -38.31 -6.60
C MET A 400 10.05 -39.11 -5.47
N VAL A 401 9.59 -40.34 -5.27
CA VAL A 401 10.08 -41.25 -4.22
C VAL A 401 10.67 -42.47 -4.90
N THR A 402 11.97 -42.67 -4.74
CA THR A 402 12.68 -43.88 -5.21
C THR A 402 12.80 -44.87 -4.07
N GLY A 403 12.57 -46.15 -4.34
CA GLY A 403 12.69 -47.19 -3.31
C GLY A 403 12.72 -48.60 -3.88
N ASN A 404 13.29 -49.53 -3.12
CA ASN A 404 13.23 -50.96 -3.37
C ASN A 404 12.48 -51.63 -2.21
N GLY A 405 11.24 -52.04 -2.46
CA GLY A 405 10.36 -52.54 -1.40
C GLY A 405 8.93 -52.63 -1.88
N THR A 406 8.01 -52.62 -0.91
CA THR A 406 6.56 -52.68 -1.14
C THR A 406 5.85 -51.36 -0.80
N LYS A 407 6.59 -50.29 -0.50
CA LYS A 407 6.04 -49.05 0.06
C LYS A 407 6.83 -47.82 -0.35
N TRP A 408 6.12 -46.79 -0.80
CA TRP A 408 6.64 -45.46 -1.12
C TRP A 408 5.82 -44.41 -0.38
N VAL A 409 6.50 -43.50 0.31
CA VAL A 409 5.88 -42.47 1.15
C VAL A 409 6.28 -41.10 0.59
N ALA A 410 5.31 -40.40 0.00
CA ALA A 410 5.47 -39.03 -0.45
C ALA A 410 4.88 -38.08 0.61
N ASP A 411 5.75 -37.41 1.37
CA ASP A 411 5.37 -36.47 2.42
C ASP A 411 5.44 -35.02 1.93
N PHE A 412 4.27 -34.40 1.78
CA PHE A 412 4.13 -33.03 1.30
C PHE A 412 4.00 -32.00 2.42
N SER A 413 4.18 -32.37 3.70
CA SER A 413 4.00 -31.47 4.85
C SER A 413 4.85 -30.20 4.80
N SER A 414 6.03 -30.29 4.19
CA SER A 414 6.92 -29.12 4.00
C SER A 414 6.42 -28.18 2.90
N ILE A 415 5.69 -28.68 1.90
CA ILE A 415 5.22 -27.93 0.72
C ILE A 415 3.80 -27.41 0.91
N LEU A 416 2.88 -28.25 1.36
CA LEU A 416 1.47 -27.90 1.43
C LEU A 416 1.19 -26.87 2.52
N VAL A 417 0.27 -25.95 2.21
CA VAL A 417 -0.11 -24.83 3.08
C VAL A 417 -1.04 -25.31 4.18
N PHE A 418 -2.11 -26.02 3.80
CA PHE A 418 -3.14 -26.45 4.73
C PHE A 418 -2.81 -27.83 5.30
N PRO A 419 -3.04 -28.07 6.60
CA PRO A 419 -2.84 -29.39 7.19
C PRO A 419 -3.97 -30.34 6.77
N ASP A 420 -3.61 -31.55 6.33
CA ASP A 420 -4.52 -32.68 6.11
C ASP A 420 -5.68 -32.36 5.13
N ARG A 421 -5.33 -31.80 3.96
CA ARG A 421 -6.30 -31.29 2.96
C ARG A 421 -5.98 -31.68 1.53
N ILE A 422 -5.43 -32.88 1.28
CA ILE A 422 -5.27 -33.36 -0.09
C ILE A 422 -6.67 -33.68 -0.66
N ASN A 423 -7.11 -32.91 -1.68
CA ASN A 423 -8.40 -33.11 -2.32
C ASN A 423 -8.30 -34.05 -3.53
N HIS A 424 -7.27 -33.86 -4.35
CA HIS A 424 -6.96 -34.77 -5.44
C HIS A 424 -5.47 -35.16 -5.43
N PHE A 425 -5.19 -36.31 -6.01
CA PHE A 425 -3.85 -36.79 -6.23
C PHE A 425 -3.77 -37.55 -7.55
N GLU A 426 -2.59 -37.54 -8.15
CA GLU A 426 -2.23 -38.36 -9.29
C GLU A 426 -0.87 -38.99 -9.01
N TYR A 427 -0.65 -40.22 -9.48
CA TYR A 427 0.67 -40.82 -9.40
C TYR A 427 1.02 -41.64 -10.65
N SER A 428 2.31 -41.74 -10.91
CA SER A 428 2.88 -42.67 -11.88
C SER A 428 3.85 -43.60 -11.19
N PHE A 429 3.85 -44.86 -11.58
CA PHE A 429 4.70 -45.90 -11.03
C PHE A 429 5.65 -46.39 -12.12
N CYS A 430 6.93 -46.03 -12.00
CA CYS A 430 7.98 -46.50 -12.90
C CYS A 430 8.80 -47.57 -12.20
N MET A 431 9.10 -48.67 -12.89
CA MET A 431 9.91 -49.76 -12.33
C MET A 431 11.11 -50.05 -13.23
N ALA A 432 12.25 -50.40 -12.64
CA ALA A 432 13.35 -50.98 -13.40
C ALA A 432 12.90 -52.33 -13.99
N ALA A 433 13.20 -52.57 -15.28
CA ALA A 433 12.67 -53.65 -16.11
C ALA A 433 12.30 -54.94 -15.34
N ALA A 434 11.03 -55.34 -15.38
CA ALA A 434 10.58 -56.62 -14.83
C ALA A 434 10.72 -57.75 -15.85
N ALA A 435 11.34 -58.85 -15.42
CA ALA A 435 11.23 -60.15 -16.10
C ALA A 435 9.85 -60.82 -15.90
N ALA A 436 8.98 -60.29 -15.01
CA ALA A 436 7.81 -61.00 -14.46
C ALA A 436 6.50 -60.18 -14.34
N GLY A 437 6.30 -59.16 -15.19
CA GLY A 437 5.05 -58.36 -15.24
C GLY A 437 4.96 -57.20 -14.22
N PHE A 438 3.86 -56.45 -14.26
CA PHE A 438 3.62 -55.25 -13.43
C PHE A 438 2.99 -55.64 -12.07
N PRO A 439 3.46 -55.10 -10.93
CA PRO A 439 2.88 -55.40 -9.61
C PRO A 439 1.46 -54.82 -9.46
N ALA A 440 0.63 -55.47 -8.64
CA ALA A 440 -0.58 -54.83 -8.17
C ALA A 440 -0.19 -53.77 -7.13
N HIS A 441 -0.72 -52.57 -7.26
CA HIS A 441 -0.33 -51.44 -6.42
C HIS A 441 -1.52 -50.50 -6.22
N ALA A 442 -1.57 -49.84 -5.07
CA ALA A 442 -2.66 -48.95 -4.68
C ALA A 442 -2.19 -47.87 -3.70
N VAL A 443 -2.94 -46.79 -3.63
CA VAL A 443 -2.79 -45.78 -2.57
C VAL A 443 -3.49 -46.27 -1.31
N THR A 444 -2.77 -46.27 -0.18
CA THR A 444 -3.28 -46.76 1.11
C THR A 444 -3.43 -45.67 2.17
N ASN A 445 -2.87 -44.48 1.94
CA ASN A 445 -3.06 -43.31 2.81
C ASN A 445 -2.94 -42.01 2.01
N VAL A 446 -3.74 -41.01 2.36
CA VAL A 446 -3.67 -39.61 1.88
C VAL A 446 -3.75 -38.58 3.02
N SER A 447 -3.77 -39.04 4.27
CA SER A 447 -3.91 -38.18 5.44
C SER A 447 -2.58 -37.57 5.88
N ASN A 448 -2.65 -36.49 6.66
CA ASN A 448 -1.53 -35.71 7.19
C ASN A 448 -0.61 -35.15 6.10
N ASN A 449 -1.16 -34.82 4.92
CA ASN A 449 -0.40 -34.40 3.74
C ASN A 449 0.60 -35.45 3.24
N VAL A 450 0.35 -36.73 3.53
CA VAL A 450 1.20 -37.85 3.12
C VAL A 450 0.43 -38.77 2.19
N VAL A 451 0.96 -39.02 1.00
CA VAL A 451 0.47 -40.07 0.10
C VAL A 451 1.33 -41.32 0.24
N VAL A 452 0.71 -42.43 0.57
CA VAL A 452 1.38 -43.75 0.67
C VAL A 452 0.90 -44.65 -0.46
N ILE A 453 1.84 -45.16 -1.24
CA ILE A 453 1.60 -46.13 -2.30
C ILE A 453 2.24 -47.44 -1.87
N GLU A 454 1.50 -48.54 -1.92
CA GLU A 454 1.98 -49.87 -1.57
C GLU A 454 1.76 -50.86 -2.73
N SER A 455 2.65 -51.84 -2.86
CA SER A 455 2.58 -52.91 -3.86
C SER A 455 2.51 -54.30 -3.23
N ASP A 456 1.92 -55.25 -3.95
CA ASP A 456 1.79 -56.65 -3.51
C ASP A 456 3.14 -57.40 -3.48
N LYS A 457 4.14 -56.89 -4.21
CA LYS A 457 5.47 -57.48 -4.36
C LYS A 457 6.56 -56.44 -4.20
N VAL A 458 7.73 -56.90 -3.80
CA VAL A 458 8.95 -56.08 -3.75
C VAL A 458 9.33 -55.66 -5.17
N VAL A 459 9.40 -54.35 -5.38
CA VAL A 459 9.80 -53.76 -6.66
C VAL A 459 10.82 -52.66 -6.41
N ASN A 460 11.84 -52.60 -7.27
CA ASN A 460 12.70 -51.44 -7.38
C ASN A 460 12.03 -50.42 -8.30
N GLY A 461 11.42 -49.39 -7.69
CA GLY A 461 10.52 -48.47 -8.37
C GLY A 461 10.70 -47.02 -7.95
N VAL A 462 10.30 -46.15 -8.85
CA VAL A 462 10.19 -44.70 -8.68
C VAL A 462 8.72 -44.33 -8.81
N VAL A 463 8.17 -43.75 -7.75
CA VAL A 463 6.79 -43.23 -7.74
C VAL A 463 6.83 -41.72 -7.82
N SER A 464 6.24 -41.15 -8.86
CA SER A 464 6.04 -39.70 -8.96
C SER A 464 4.61 -39.38 -8.56
N VAL A 465 4.43 -38.49 -7.59
CA VAL A 465 3.12 -38.12 -7.03
C VAL A 465 2.89 -36.63 -7.21
N ALA A 466 1.71 -36.25 -7.67
CA ALA A 466 1.21 -34.89 -7.69
C ALA A 466 -0.04 -34.79 -6.82
N VAL A 467 -0.21 -33.69 -6.08
CA VAL A 467 -1.35 -33.44 -5.18
C VAL A 467 -1.81 -31.99 -5.26
N ASP A 468 -3.07 -31.75 -4.91
CA ASP A 468 -3.65 -30.41 -4.68
C ASP A 468 -4.56 -30.34 -3.45
N GLN A 469 -4.83 -29.11 -2.99
CA GLN A 469 -5.64 -28.75 -1.81
C GLN A 469 -6.75 -27.75 -2.10
#